data_AF-A0A924DMW5-F1
#
_entry.id   AF-A0A924DMW5-F1
#
_cell.length_a   1.000
_cell.length_b   1.000
_cell.length_c   1.000
_cell.angle_alpha   90.00
_cell.angle_beta   90.00
_cell.angle_gamma   90.00
#
_symmetry.space_group_name_H-M   'P 1'
#
loop_
_entity.id
_entity.type
_entity.pdbx_description
1 polymer ?
#
loop_
_entity_poly.entity_id
_entity_poly.type
_entity_poly.pdbx_seq_one_letter_code
_entity_poly.pdbx_strand_id
1 'polypeptide(L)' 'MTPTLSFDEAVNLLKKFVKFSEVKNQKHIDLSLCTADERPQAQRALVIANLEVEKGTLTQVQLLARLGLD' A
#
# COMPACT_ATOMS: atom_id res chain seq x y z
N MET A 1 -10.69 3.40 -20.20
CA MET A 1 -9.59 2.62 -19.59
C MET A 1 -9.02 3.44 -18.46
N THR A 2 -9.18 3.03 -17.21
CA THR A 2 -8.41 3.64 -16.12
C THR A 2 -6.94 3.23 -16.28
N PRO A 3 -5.97 4.16 -16.23
CA PRO A 3 -4.57 3.79 -16.30
C PRO A 3 -4.24 2.79 -15.18
N THR A 4 -3.56 1.71 -15.55
CA THR A 4 -3.10 0.70 -14.59
C THR A 4 -1.88 1.29 -13.89
N LEU A 5 -1.95 1.48 -12.58
CA LEU A 5 -0.80 1.89 -11.76
C LEU A 5 0.29 0.81 -11.86
N SER A 6 1.54 1.23 -11.99
CA SER A 6 2.68 0.34 -11.78
C SER A 6 2.83 -0.02 -10.29
N PHE A 7 3.60 -1.06 -9.99
CA PHE A 7 3.90 -1.45 -8.61
C PHE A 7 4.57 -0.32 -7.82
N ASP A 8 5.58 0.34 -8.39
CA ASP A 8 6.30 1.41 -7.70
C ASP A 8 5.41 2.63 -7.43
N GLU A 9 4.52 2.98 -8.38
CA GLU A 9 3.52 4.03 -8.16
C GLU A 9 2.51 3.64 -7.07
N ALA A 10 2.08 2.38 -7.05
CA ALA A 10 1.20 1.86 -6.01
C ALA A 10 1.86 1.96 -4.63
N VAL A 11 3.12 1.54 -4.48
CA VAL A 11 3.88 1.64 -3.23
C VAL A 11 4.03 3.10 -2.79
N ASN A 12 4.42 3.99 -3.71
CA ASN A 12 4.58 5.41 -3.41
C ASN A 12 3.26 6.09 -3.01
N LEU A 13 2.14 5.67 -3.59
CA LEU A 13 0.82 6.15 -3.19
C LEU A 13 0.48 5.66 -1.78
N LEU A 14 0.64 4.36 -1.50
CA LEU A 14 0.29 3.76 -0.21
C LEU A 14 1.09 4.33 0.96
N LYS A 15 2.37 4.69 0.74
CA LYS A 15 3.22 5.35 1.76
C LYS A 15 2.61 6.61 2.34
N LYS A 16 1.82 7.36 1.55
CA LYS A 16 1.14 8.58 2.02
C LYS A 16 0.10 8.30 3.09
N PHE A 17 -0.38 7.06 3.16
CA PHE A 17 -1.43 6.62 4.07
C PHE A 17 -0.87 5.70 5.17
N VAL A 18 0.46 5.63 5.34
CA VAL A 18 1.09 4.87 6.42
C VAL A 18 1.10 5.71 7.69
N LYS A 19 0.57 5.14 8.78
CA LYS A 19 0.59 5.78 10.11
C LYS A 19 0.91 4.78 11.21
N PHE A 20 1.31 5.30 12.37
CA PHE A 20 1.39 4.49 13.58
C PHE A 20 -0.01 4.06 14.03
N SER A 21 -0.12 2.80 14.44
CA SER A 21 -1.28 2.29 15.14
C SER A 21 -1.24 2.67 16.62
N GLU A 22 -2.32 2.38 17.34
CA GLU A 22 -2.35 2.50 18.81
C GLU A 22 -1.44 1.47 19.50
N VAL A 23 -1.07 0.39 18.79
CA VAL A 23 -0.08 -0.57 19.26
C VAL A 23 1.31 0.03 19.11
N LYS A 24 2.05 0.06 20.23
CA LYS A 24 3.39 0.66 20.32
C LYS A 24 4.31 0.14 19.21
N ASN A 25 4.89 1.08 18.45
CA ASN A 25 5.84 0.85 17.35
C ASN A 25 5.30 0.06 16.15
N GLN A 26 3.99 -0.19 16.05
CA GLN A 26 3.41 -0.83 14.87
C GLN A 26 2.86 0.22 13.91
N LYS A 27 3.22 0.13 12.63
CA LYS A 27 2.64 0.94 11.54
C LYS A 27 1.65 0.11 10.73
N HIS A 28 0.71 0.79 10.08
CA HIS A 28 -0.24 0.20 9.14
C HIS A 28 -0.63 1.22 8.08
N ILE A 29 -1.23 0.73 6.99
CA ILE A 29 -1.89 1.57 6.00
C ILE A 29 -3.29 1.88 6.51
N ASP A 30 -3.64 3.15 6.57
CA ASP A 30 -4.96 3.62 6.97
C ASP A 30 -5.64 4.42 5.84
N LEU A 31 -6.59 3.76 5.17
CA LEU A 31 -7.39 4.39 4.11
C LEU A 31 -8.44 5.38 4.62
N SER A 32 -8.59 5.56 5.94
CA SER A 32 -9.37 6.68 6.50
C SER A 32 -8.67 8.02 6.26
N LEU A 33 -7.35 8.02 6.04
CA LEU A 33 -6.58 9.20 5.65
C LEU A 33 -6.83 9.62 4.19
N CYS A 34 -7.39 8.74 3.36
CA CYS A 34 -7.73 9.07 1.97
C CYS A 34 -8.96 9.97 1.92
N THR A 35 -8.93 10.95 1.01
CA THR A 35 -10.16 11.61 0.56
C THR A 35 -11.06 10.63 -0.19
N ALA A 36 -12.34 10.96 -0.34
CA ALA A 36 -13.30 10.12 -1.05
C ALA A 36 -12.85 9.84 -2.51
N ASP A 37 -12.25 10.84 -3.17
CA ASP A 37 -11.79 10.74 -4.55
C ASP A 37 -10.53 9.88 -4.70
N GLU A 38 -9.65 9.87 -3.68
CA GLU A 38 -8.42 9.07 -3.69
C GLU A 38 -8.66 7.61 -3.29
N ARG A 39 -9.72 7.33 -2.53
CA ARG A 39 -9.98 5.99 -1.97
C ARG A 39 -10.04 4.88 -3.04
N PRO A 40 -10.70 5.05 -4.21
CA PRO A 40 -10.67 4.05 -5.27
C PRO A 40 -9.28 3.79 -5.85
N GLN A 41 -8.40 4.80 -5.83
CA GLN A 41 -7.03 4.66 -6.33
C GLN A 41 -6.14 3.97 -5.29
N ALA A 42 -6.27 4.33 -4.01
CA ALA A 42 -5.55 3.70 -2.92
C ALA A 42 -5.94 2.21 -2.75
N GLN A 43 -7.21 1.87 -2.90
CA GLN A 43 -7.67 0.47 -2.91
C GLN A 43 -7.06 -0.33 -4.05
N ARG A 44 -6.99 0.26 -5.26
CA ARG A 44 -6.31 -0.38 -6.40
C ARG A 44 -4.82 -0.56 -6.16
N ALA A 45 -4.17 0.42 -5.54
CA ALA A 45 -2.76 0.29 -5.17
C ALA A 45 -2.51 -0.86 -4.19
N LEU A 46 -3.40 -1.08 -3.20
CA LEU A 46 -3.33 -2.25 -2.31
C LEU A 46 -3.43 -3.56 -3.09
N VAL A 47 -4.37 -3.66 -4.02
CA VAL A 47 -4.53 -4.87 -4.86
C VAL A 47 -3.25 -5.14 -5.65
N ILE A 48 -2.68 -4.13 -6.31
CA ILE A 48 -1.46 -4.28 -7.11
C ILE A 48 -0.28 -4.73 -6.24
N ALA A 49 -0.11 -4.11 -5.06
CA ALA A 49 0.95 -4.46 -4.12
C ALA A 49 0.84 -5.91 -3.66
N ASN A 50 -0.36 -6.36 -3.30
CA ASN A 50 -0.60 -7.73 -2.84
C ASN A 50 -0.47 -8.76 -3.97
N LEU A 51 -0.88 -8.41 -5.19
CA LEU A 51 -0.79 -9.28 -6.35
C LEU A 51 0.66 -9.64 -6.69
N GLU A 52 1.62 -8.73 -6.49
CA GLU A 52 3.04 -9.04 -6.66
C GLU A 52 3.59 -10.00 -5.60
N VAL A 53 3.00 -10.02 -4.40
CA VAL A 53 3.30 -11.05 -3.39
C VAL A 53 2.67 -12.39 -3.77
N GLU A 54 1.41 -12.38 -4.22
CA GLU A 54 0.69 -13.58 -4.67
C GLU A 54 1.35 -14.27 -5.86
N LYS A 55 1.88 -13.48 -6.81
CA LYS A 55 2.68 -13.98 -7.93
C LYS A 55 4.05 -14.53 -7.53
N GLY A 56 4.50 -14.28 -6.30
CA GLY A 56 5.85 -14.61 -5.85
C GLY A 56 6.94 -13.70 -6.40
N THR A 57 6.60 -12.55 -6.99
CA THR A 57 7.59 -11.56 -7.45
C THR A 57 8.38 -10.97 -6.27
N LEU A 58 7.73 -10.81 -5.12
CA LEU A 58 8.38 -10.44 -3.86
C LEU A 58 7.69 -11.11 -2.66
N THR A 59 8.39 -11.18 -1.53
CA THR A 59 7.83 -11.72 -0.29
C THR A 59 7.04 -10.67 0.49
N GLN A 60 6.16 -11.12 1.39
CA GLN A 60 5.44 -10.20 2.29
C GLN A 60 6.39 -9.30 3.09
N VAL A 61 7.52 -9.83 3.55
CA VAL A 61 8.53 -9.06 4.31
C VAL A 61 9.14 -7.97 3.44
N GLN A 62 9.46 -8.28 2.18
CA GLN A 62 9.97 -7.28 1.23
C GLN A 62 8.92 -6.20 0.96
N LEU A 63 7.64 -6.57 0.84
CA LEU A 63 6.57 -5.60 0.65
C LEU A 63 6.45 -4.65 1.84
N LEU A 64 6.48 -5.18 3.07
CA LEU A 64 6.38 -4.38 4.29
C LEU A 64 7.54 -3.39 4.39
N ALA A 65 8.78 -3.82 4.15
CA ALA A 65 9.94 -2.93 4.11
C ALA A 65 9.82 -1.87 3.00
N ARG A 66 9.31 -2.24 1.82
CA ARG A 66 9.05 -1.28 0.73
C ARG A 66 8.02 -0.23 1.12
N LEU A 67 7.00 -0.60 1.91
CA LEU A 67 5.95 0.29 2.41
C LEU A 67 6.37 1.05 3.68
N GLY A 68 7.47 0.68 4.33
CA GLY A 68 7.92 1.24 5.61
C GLY A 68 7.05 0.80 6.80
N LEU A 69 6.54 -0.44 6.73
CA LEU A 69 5.65 -1.09 7.71
C LEU A 69 6.37 -2.15 8.56
N ASP A 70 7.68 -2.31 8.38
CA ASP A 70 8.55 -3.21 9.15
C ASP A 70 8.91 -2.68 10.54
#